data_AF-A0A816IBK3-F1
#
_entry.id   AF-A0A816IBK3-F1
#
_cell.length_a   1.000
_cell.length_b   1.000
_cell.length_c   1.000
_cell.angle_alpha   90.00
_cell.angle_beta   90.00
_cell.angle_gamma   90.00
#
_symmetry.space_group_name_H-M   'P 1'
#
loop_
_entity.id
_entity.type
_entity.pdbx_description
1 polymer ?
#
loop_
_entity_poly.entity_id
_entity_poly.type
_entity_poly.pdbx_seq_one_letter_code
_entity_poly.pdbx_strand_id
1 'polypeptide(L)'
;ENRIVPCSKCGALMWTSESPATDPRTGEPTFTLCCNHGQIKLPPINQPPALLEKLLQTRWFRDTIRVYNSVLAFTSVGMKMDYSVVHAPGPYTIRIQ
;
A
#
# COMPACT_ATOMS: atom_id res chain seq x y z
N GLU A 1 16.83 -1.82 -20.84
CA GLU A 1 16.76 -2.01 -19.37
C GLU A 1 16.05 -0.82 -18.74
N ASN A 2 14.97 -1.06 -18.00
CA ASN A 2 14.29 -0.01 -17.23
C ASN A 2 15.08 0.27 -15.95
N ARG A 3 15.99 1.25 -16.01
CA ARG A 3 16.81 1.63 -14.86
C ARG A 3 15.96 2.38 -13.84
N ILE A 4 16.14 2.08 -12.56
CA ILE A 4 15.52 2.81 -11.46
C ILE A 4 16.46 3.96 -11.06
N VAL A 5 15.93 5.18 -10.99
CA VAL A 5 16.67 6.40 -10.61
C VAL A 5 15.92 7.16 -9.51
N PRO A 6 16.62 7.79 -8.56
CA PRO A 6 15.99 8.60 -7.54
C PRO A 6 15.49 9.94 -8.12
N CYS A 7 14.29 10.36 -7.75
CA CYS A 7 13.77 11.69 -8.07
C CYS A 7 14.56 12.77 -7.33
N SER A 8 15.03 13.81 -8.04
CA SER A 8 15.82 14.89 -7.44
C SER A 8 15.05 15.79 -6.46
N LYS A 9 13.71 15.76 -6.49
CA LYS A 9 12.87 16.57 -5.60
C LYS A 9 12.48 15.86 -4.30
N CYS A 10 12.12 14.58 -4.38
CA CYS A 10 11.59 13.83 -3.22
C CYS A 10 12.38 12.57 -2.86
N GLY A 11 13.38 12.18 -3.66
CA GLY A 11 14.18 10.97 -3.43
C GLY A 11 13.48 9.64 -3.73
N ALA A 12 12.22 9.67 -4.18
CA ALA A 12 11.49 8.45 -4.56
C ALA A 12 12.18 7.74 -5.74
N LEU A 13 12.22 6.41 -5.69
CA LEU A 13 12.77 5.58 -6.75
C LEU A 13 11.76 5.41 -7.89
N MET A 14 12.16 5.84 -9.09
CA MET A 14 11.30 5.91 -10.27
C MET A 14 11.97 5.20 -11.45
N TRP A 15 11.19 4.60 -12.34
CA TRP A 15 11.75 4.09 -13.60
C TRP A 15 12.07 5.24 -14.55
N THR A 16 13.21 5.18 -15.24
CA THR A 16 13.59 6.22 -16.22
C THR A 16 12.55 6.40 -17.32
N SER A 17 11.85 5.33 -17.72
CA SER A 17 10.79 5.35 -18.71
C SER A 17 9.49 6.02 -18.24
N GLU A 18 9.32 6.24 -16.94
CA GLU A 18 8.19 7.00 -16.37
C GLU A 18 8.47 8.50 -16.29
N SER A 19 9.66 8.94 -16.71
CA SER A 19 9.96 10.36 -16.77
C SER A 19 9.30 10.98 -18.01
N PRO A 20 8.33 11.90 -17.84
CA PRO A 20 7.71 12.56 -19.00
C PRO A 20 8.67 13.52 -19.72
N ALA A 21 9.65 14.07 -18.99
CA ALA A 21 10.59 15.05 -19.51
C ALA A 21 11.82 15.15 -18.63
N THR A 22 12.92 15.61 -19.21
CA THR A 22 14.15 15.96 -18.52
C THR A 22 14.17 17.47 -18.22
N ASP A 23 14.69 17.87 -17.07
CA ASP A 23 14.88 19.28 -16.72
C ASP A 23 15.93 19.88 -17.69
N PRO A 24 15.59 20.95 -18.44
CA PRO A 24 16.51 21.57 -19.41
C PRO A 24 17.79 22.15 -18.78
N ARG A 25 17.78 22.47 -17.48
CA ARG A 25 18.92 23.09 -16.78
C ARG A 25 19.88 22.08 -16.18
N THR A 26 19.36 21.00 -15.62
CA THR A 26 20.16 19.99 -14.92
C THR A 26 20.35 18.72 -15.72
N GLY A 27 19.56 18.48 -16.77
CA GLY A 27 19.59 17.22 -17.51
C GLY A 27 19.04 16.04 -16.71
N GLU A 28 18.39 16.30 -15.56
CA GLU A 28 17.83 15.25 -14.71
C GLU A 28 16.39 14.89 -15.11
N PRO A 29 16.00 13.61 -15.06
CA PRO A 29 14.64 13.20 -15.33
C PRO A 29 13.68 13.79 -14.29
N THR A 30 12.61 14.42 -14.77
CA THR A 30 11.52 14.90 -13.92
C THR A 30 10.47 13.82 -13.76
N PHE A 31 9.75 13.81 -12.64
CA PHE A 31 8.75 12.80 -12.34
C PHE A 31 7.46 13.42 -11.82
N THR A 32 6.35 13.06 -12.44
CA THR A 32 5.02 13.51 -12.03
C THR A 32 4.41 12.55 -11.00
N LEU A 33 4.67 11.25 -11.13
CA LEU A 33 4.04 10.20 -10.32
C LEU A 33 4.39 10.27 -8.82
N CYS A 34 5.63 10.64 -8.48
CA CYS A 34 6.08 10.63 -7.08
C CYS A 34 5.76 11.92 -6.31
N CYS A 35 5.95 13.09 -6.91
CA CYS A 35 5.84 14.37 -6.21
C CYS A 35 5.26 15.49 -7.07
N ASN A 36 4.72 15.15 -8.24
CA ASN A 36 4.21 16.12 -9.22
C ASN A 36 5.18 17.27 -9.47
N HIS A 37 6.40 16.97 -9.94
CA HIS A 37 7.47 17.97 -10.14
C HIS A 37 7.88 18.74 -8.86
N GLY A 38 7.64 18.16 -7.67
CA GLY A 38 7.95 18.77 -6.37
C GLY A 38 6.81 19.59 -5.77
N GLN A 39 5.63 19.61 -6.39
CA GLN A 39 4.44 20.28 -5.84
C GLN A 39 3.84 19.53 -4.65
N ILE A 40 4.03 18.20 -4.58
CA ILE A 40 3.48 17.35 -3.52
C ILE A 40 4.62 16.87 -2.63
N LYS A 41 4.52 17.15 -1.34
CA LYS A 41 5.39 16.57 -0.31
C LYS A 41 4.70 15.34 0.28
N LEU A 42 5.12 14.15 -0.14
CA LEU A 42 4.64 12.90 0.45
C LEU A 42 5.12 12.79 1.90
N PRO A 43 4.25 12.35 2.83
CA PRO A 43 4.68 12.01 4.18
C PRO A 43 5.65 10.81 4.14
N PRO A 44 6.53 10.67 5.13
CA PRO A 44 7.37 9.49 5.27
C PRO A 44 6.53 8.21 5.32
N ILE A 45 7.05 7.13 4.78
CA ILE A 45 6.40 5.81 4.86
C ILE A 45 6.40 5.39 6.34
N ASN A 46 5.21 5.05 6.85
CA ASN A 46 5.09 4.50 8.20
C ASN A 46 5.84 3.16 8.27
N GLN A 47 6.70 3.02 9.27
CA GLN A 47 7.40 1.77 9.49
C GLN A 47 6.40 0.68 9.90
N PRO A 48 6.55 -0.55 9.40
CA PRO A 48 5.71 -1.65 9.81
C PRO A 48 5.89 -1.91 11.32
N PRO A 49 4.83 -2.31 12.04
CA PRO A 49 4.97 -2.86 13.38
C PRO A 49 6.01 -3.99 13.42
N ALA A 50 6.75 -4.12 14.54
CA ALA A 50 7.88 -5.03 14.67
C ALA A 50 7.58 -6.50 14.26
N LEU A 51 6.35 -6.98 14.53
CA LEU A 51 5.93 -8.31 14.09
C LEU A 51 5.90 -8.43 12.57
N LEU A 52 5.29 -7.46 11.89
CA LEU A 52 5.19 -7.44 10.44
C LEU A 52 6.58 -7.28 9.81
N GLU A 53 7.45 -6.47 10.41
CA GLU A 53 8.84 -6.35 9.96
C GLU A 53 9.57 -7.70 10.00
N LYS A 54 9.45 -8.45 11.10
CA LYS A 54 10.04 -9.79 11.23
C LYS A 54 9.43 -10.79 10.24
N LEU A 55 8.11 -10.75 10.03
CA LEU A 55 7.43 -11.62 9.07
C LEU A 55 7.87 -11.33 7.63
N LEU A 56 8.04 -10.06 7.26
CA LEU A 56 8.51 -9.65 5.93
C LEU A 56 9.92 -10.13 5.61
N GLN A 57 10.76 -10.41 6.62
CA GLN A 57 12.07 -11.05 6.42
C GLN A 57 11.96 -12.55 6.06
N THR A 58 10.80 -13.16 6.28
CA THR A 58 10.58 -14.60 6.02
C THR A 58 10.08 -14.82 4.60
N ARG A 59 10.83 -15.58 3.78
CA ARG A 59 10.44 -15.90 2.39
C ARG A 59 9.05 -16.51 2.30
N TRP A 60 8.76 -17.50 3.14
CA TRP A 60 7.46 -18.17 3.14
C TRP A 60 6.29 -17.21 3.39
N PHE A 61 6.46 -16.24 4.29
CA PHE A 61 5.44 -15.21 4.51
C PHE A 61 5.25 -14.32 3.29
N ARG A 62 6.34 -13.88 2.63
CA ARG A 62 6.26 -13.07 1.40
C ARG A 62 5.54 -13.81 0.27
N ASP A 63 5.78 -15.11 0.13
CA ASP A 63 5.15 -15.94 -0.89
C ASP A 63 3.64 -16.14 -0.61
N THR A 64 3.24 -16.13 0.66
CA THR A 64 1.86 -16.40 1.11
C THR A 64 1.08 -15.14 1.54
N ILE A 65 1.69 -13.95 1.51
CA ILE A 65 1.10 -12.71 2.04
C ILE A 65 -0.28 -12.39 1.44
N ARG A 66 -0.49 -12.70 0.16
CA ARG A 66 -1.79 -12.49 -0.50
C ARG A 66 -2.89 -13.38 0.09
N VAL A 67 -2.57 -14.62 0.44
CA VAL A 67 -3.51 -15.56 1.06
C VAL A 67 -3.86 -15.06 2.46
N TYR A 68 -2.86 -14.70 3.25
CA TYR A 68 -3.08 -14.12 4.58
C TYR A 68 -3.94 -12.86 4.51
N ASN A 69 -3.63 -11.91 3.64
CA ASN A 69 -4.43 -10.69 3.48
C ASN A 69 -5.86 -11.01 3.03
N SER A 70 -6.07 -12.03 2.20
CA SER A 70 -7.41 -12.43 1.76
C SER A 70 -8.23 -13.06 2.87
N VAL A 71 -7.63 -13.94 3.68
CA VAL A 71 -8.29 -14.57 4.83
C VAL A 71 -8.57 -13.54 5.93
N LEU A 72 -7.64 -12.61 6.15
CA LEU A 72 -7.73 -11.59 7.18
C LEU A 72 -8.50 -10.32 6.74
N ALA A 73 -8.86 -10.20 5.46
CA ALA A 73 -9.65 -9.07 4.96
C ALA A 73 -10.98 -8.91 5.71
N PHE A 74 -11.52 -10.02 6.23
CA PHE A 74 -12.75 -10.05 7.02
C PHE A 74 -12.53 -10.22 8.53
N THR A 75 -11.29 -10.26 9.03
CA THR A 75 -11.07 -10.45 10.49
C THR A 75 -11.13 -9.16 11.28
N SER A 76 -11.02 -8.01 10.61
CA SER A 76 -11.32 -6.70 11.18
C SER A 76 -12.71 -6.27 10.71
N VAL A 77 -13.75 -7.04 11.04
CA VAL A 77 -15.10 -6.50 10.89
C VAL A 77 -15.26 -5.47 12.01
N GLY A 78 -14.88 -4.22 11.76
CA GLY A 78 -15.24 -3.06 12.59
C GLY A 78 -16.75 -2.81 12.59
N MET A 79 -17.56 -3.85 12.42
CA MET A 79 -19.01 -3.81 12.45
C MET A 79 -19.49 -3.70 13.88
N LYS A 80 -20.57 -2.94 14.04
CA LYS A 80 -21.44 -3.12 15.20
C LYS A 80 -22.31 -4.34 14.90
N MET A 81 -22.14 -5.39 15.69
CA MET A 81 -22.96 -6.60 15.55
C MET A 81 -24.41 -6.25 15.86
N ASP A 82 -25.30 -6.42 14.87
CA ASP A 82 -26.73 -6.29 15.06
C ASP A 82 -27.28 -7.59 15.68
N TYR A 83 -27.45 -7.60 17.00
CA TYR A 83 -27.94 -8.77 17.73
C TYR A 83 -29.43 -9.05 17.50
N SER A 84 -30.18 -8.13 16.88
CA SER A 84 -31.61 -8.32 16.61
C SER A 84 -31.89 -9.48 15.64
N VAL A 85 -30.94 -9.79 14.76
CA VAL A 85 -31.05 -10.86 13.76
C VAL A 85 -30.48 -12.21 14.23
N VAL A 86 -29.66 -12.21 15.29
CA VAL A 86 -28.93 -13.40 15.77
C VAL A 86 -29.86 -14.41 16.47
N HIS A 87 -31.03 -13.97 16.94
CA HIS A 87 -32.01 -14.80 17.65
C HIS A 87 -33.36 -14.89 16.91
N ALA A 88 -33.41 -14.49 15.63
CA ALA A 88 -34.61 -14.58 14.83
C ALA A 88 -34.84 -16.04 14.37
N PRO A 89 -36.11 -16.50 14.22
CA PRO A 89 -36.40 -17.78 13.62
C PRO A 89 -35.92 -17.81 12.16
N GLY A 90 -35.01 -18.72 11.82
CA GLY A 90 -34.48 -18.86 10.46
C GLY A 90 -32.99 -19.21 10.44
N PRO A 91 -32.36 -19.23 9.25
CA PRO A 91 -30.93 -19.48 9.11
C PRO A 91 -30.12 -18.43 9.88
N TYR A 92 -29.06 -18.87 10.55
CA TYR A 92 -28.17 -17.98 11.31
C TYR A 92 -27.61 -16.88 10.39
N THR A 93 -28.03 -15.65 10.64
CA THR A 93 -27.73 -14.51 9.77
C THR A 93 -26.97 -13.47 10.57
N ILE A 94 -25.74 -13.18 10.14
CA ILE A 94 -24.98 -12.02 10.62
C ILE A 94 -25.21 -10.89 9.63
N ARG A 95 -25.81 -9.79 10.10
CA ARG A 95 -25.99 -8.58 9.30
C ARG A 95 -24.84 -7.61 9.54
N ILE A 96 -24.20 -7.21 8.45
CA ILE A 96 -23.15 -6.18 8.43
C ILE A 96 -23.78 -4.94 7.77
N GLN A 97 -23.77 -3.78 8.43
CA GLN A 97 -24.21 -2.48 7.88
C GLN A 97 -23.02 -1.54 7.72
#